data_AF-A0A2D8BX11-F1
#
_entry.id   AF-A0A2D8BX11-F1
#
_cell.length_a   1.000
_cell.length_b   1.000
_cell.length_c   1.000
_cell.angle_alpha   90.00
_cell.angle_beta   90.00
_cell.angle_gamma   90.00
#
_symmetry.space_group_name_H-M   'P 1'
#
loop_
_entity.id
_entity.type
_entity.pdbx_description
1 polymer ?
#
loop_
_entity_poly.entity_id
_entity_poly.type
_entity_poly.pdbx_seq_one_letter_code
_entity_poly.pdbx_strand_id
1 'polypeptide(L)'
;MYFREFGIPARIARCYNVDQLEEKMAEFNGKRNCYTSVYVFDDTTDKAESKTNYDSAVLNTIWFDFDDEKDVKKCLMDVRRFIRQYCKPNGIIPRIYLTGGKGFQMNIDLYSHVDLSDTLKRDMLRNYLTFIKNKYKLKTLDQACINNSVACLRRIPNTQYISKITKEPTGIWCIQLTVDEVMKMSVEEIYGMAMGPRKEDIESNKSKKAFRHFVEYMCDELDIQHTVSQSIAYLLDKINDNISPTKHSSIKNDYIMPPRKCIIELIEHNIERGHSSHEENKIIGMELINAGYSNRDIHFIFESIYNEPGGDWGWYTENPDKAGHIIENMKEKALNRYSKDKLIQMNICKDNCPC
;
A
#
# COMPACT_ATOMS: atom_id res chain seq x y z
N MET A 1 -2.19 -1.10 14.14
CA MET A 1 -1.88 0.25 13.59
C MET A 1 -0.72 0.09 12.63
N TYR A 2 -0.83 0.67 11.44
CA TYR A 2 0.21 0.48 10.43
C TYR A 2 1.37 1.46 10.61
N PHE A 3 2.58 0.97 10.39
CA PHE A 3 3.79 1.81 10.43
C PHE A 3 4.75 1.48 9.29
N ARG A 4 5.61 2.46 8.97
CA ARG A 4 6.84 2.24 8.22
C ARG A 4 8.03 2.26 9.16
N GLU A 5 9.06 1.50 8.84
CA GLU A 5 10.33 1.63 9.54
C GLU A 5 11.18 2.72 8.89
N PHE A 6 11.81 3.56 9.69
CA PHE A 6 12.83 4.51 9.26
C PHE A 6 14.23 3.96 9.56
N GLY A 7 15.17 4.20 8.64
CA GLY A 7 16.52 3.68 8.76
C GLY A 7 17.62 4.67 8.38
N ILE A 8 18.74 4.52 9.08
CA ILE A 8 20.06 5.11 8.77
C ILE A 8 21.09 4.00 8.63
N PRO A 9 21.26 3.49 7.40
CA PRO A 9 21.31 2.05 7.08
C PRO A 9 20.71 0.99 8.04
N ALA A 10 20.86 1.14 9.36
CA ALA A 10 20.16 0.35 10.35
C ALA A 10 18.74 0.89 10.58
N ARG A 11 17.80 0.00 10.93
CA ARG A 11 16.43 0.39 11.33
C ARG A 11 16.47 0.98 12.73
N ILE A 12 15.98 2.21 12.90
CA ILE A 12 16.11 2.95 14.16
C ILE A 12 14.80 3.50 14.71
N ALA A 13 13.74 3.56 13.91
CA ALA A 13 12.45 4.08 14.36
C ALA A 13 11.28 3.47 13.56
N ARG A 14 10.10 3.58 14.14
CA ARG A 14 8.81 3.33 13.48
C ARG A 14 8.10 4.67 13.30
N CYS A 15 7.59 4.91 12.11
CA CYS A 15 6.83 6.10 11.73
C CYS A 15 5.42 5.65 11.35
N TYR A 16 4.42 6.09 12.12
CA TYR A 16 3.00 5.76 11.95
C TYR A 16 2.29 6.72 11.00
N ASN A 17 2.90 7.87 10.69
CA ASN A 17 2.38 8.86 9.77
C ASN A 17 3.51 9.59 9.03
N VAL A 18 3.13 10.49 8.12
CA VAL A 18 4.06 11.26 7.29
C VAL A 18 4.87 12.24 8.15
N ASP A 19 4.23 12.93 9.09
CA ASP A 19 4.89 13.93 9.95
C ASP A 19 6.06 13.32 10.73
N GLN A 20 5.87 12.14 11.33
CA GLN A 20 6.94 11.41 12.03
C GLN A 20 8.07 10.98 11.09
N LEU A 21 7.76 10.68 9.83
CA LEU A 21 8.78 10.36 8.83
C LEU A 21 9.57 11.62 8.45
N GLU A 22 8.88 12.75 8.26
CA GLU A 22 9.47 14.05 7.94
C GLU A 22 10.35 14.57 9.07
N GLU A 23 9.94 14.43 10.33
CA GLU A 23 10.75 14.74 11.51
C GLU A 23 12.07 13.96 11.48
N LYS A 24 12.01 12.64 11.21
CA LYS A 24 13.21 11.80 11.10
C LYS A 24 14.06 12.19 9.89
N MET A 25 13.45 12.55 8.78
CA MET A 25 14.17 13.06 7.61
C MET A 25 14.90 14.37 7.94
N ALA A 26 14.23 15.32 8.59
CA ALA A 26 14.82 16.59 9.00
C ALA A 26 15.99 16.39 9.99
N GLU A 27 15.87 15.41 10.90
CA GLU A 27 16.90 15.07 11.87
C GLU A 27 18.19 14.54 11.20
N PHE A 28 18.06 13.66 10.20
CA PHE A 28 19.16 12.85 9.66
C PHE A 28 19.62 13.22 8.25
N ASN A 29 18.80 13.85 7.42
CA ASN A 29 19.17 14.21 6.05
C ASN A 29 20.39 15.17 6.05
N GLY A 30 21.32 14.96 5.12
CA GLY A 30 22.61 15.66 5.11
C GLY A 30 23.64 15.13 6.13
N LYS A 31 23.26 14.27 7.07
CA LYS A 31 24.17 13.63 8.05
C LYS A 31 24.32 12.14 7.80
N ARG A 32 23.22 11.47 7.42
CA ARG A 32 23.13 10.03 7.14
C ARG A 32 22.25 9.81 5.91
N ASN A 33 22.44 8.66 5.27
CA ASN A 33 21.52 8.20 4.23
C ASN A 33 20.19 7.80 4.89
N CYS A 34 19.09 8.39 4.45
CA CYS A 34 17.75 8.14 5.00
C CYS A 34 16.99 7.09 4.17
N TYR A 35 16.42 6.11 4.86
CA TYR A 35 15.66 5.02 4.26
C TYR A 35 14.30 4.86 4.93
N THR A 36 13.35 4.30 4.20
CA THR A 36 12.05 3.85 4.73
C THR A 36 11.77 2.43 4.27
N SER A 37 11.02 1.66 5.05
CA SER A 37 10.53 0.36 4.58
C SER A 37 9.71 0.51 3.31
N VAL A 38 9.87 -0.44 2.38
CA VAL A 38 9.07 -0.47 1.14
C VAL A 38 7.59 -0.64 1.48
N TYR A 39 7.30 -1.52 2.43
CA TYR A 39 5.95 -1.85 2.88
C TYR A 39 5.61 -1.19 4.22
N VAL A 40 4.32 -1.17 4.53
CA VAL A 40 3.82 -0.90 5.88
C VAL A 40 3.60 -2.23 6.59
N PHE A 41 3.71 -2.24 7.91
CA PHE A 41 3.55 -3.42 8.76
C PHE A 41 2.51 -3.13 9.84
N ASP A 42 1.79 -4.16 10.29
CA ASP A 42 0.83 -4.03 11.39
C ASP A 42 1.50 -4.31 12.73
N ASP A 43 1.51 -3.30 13.61
CA ASP A 43 2.12 -3.40 14.94
C ASP A 43 1.44 -4.42 15.86
N THR A 44 0.17 -4.76 15.61
CA THR A 44 -0.57 -5.71 16.45
C THR A 44 -0.10 -7.15 16.28
N THR A 45 0.65 -7.42 15.21
CA THR A 45 1.14 -8.75 14.85
C THR A 45 2.56 -9.03 15.34
N ASP A 46 3.17 -8.09 16.06
CA ASP A 46 4.54 -8.23 16.54
C ASP A 46 4.68 -9.40 17.52
N LYS A 47 5.60 -10.32 17.22
CA LYS A 47 5.85 -11.53 18.03
C LYS A 47 6.55 -11.23 19.35
N ALA A 48 7.17 -10.05 19.47
CA ALA A 48 7.83 -9.55 20.66
C ALA A 48 7.80 -8.02 20.64
N GLU A 49 7.78 -7.42 21.84
CA GLU A 49 7.74 -5.96 21.98
C GLU A 49 8.86 -5.30 21.17
N SER A 50 8.48 -4.36 20.30
CA SER A 50 9.39 -3.61 19.40
C SER A 50 10.13 -4.42 18.32
N LYS A 51 9.80 -5.69 18.09
CA LYS A 51 10.34 -6.48 16.97
C LYS A 51 9.30 -6.64 15.86
N THR A 52 9.54 -5.95 14.75
CA THR A 52 8.64 -5.93 13.59
C THR A 52 8.41 -7.33 13.04
N ASN A 53 7.14 -7.72 12.98
CA ASN A 53 6.73 -8.91 12.25
C ASN A 53 6.64 -8.60 10.75
N TYR A 54 7.71 -8.88 10.00
CA TYR A 54 7.74 -8.63 8.56
C TYR A 54 6.73 -9.44 7.73
N ASP A 55 6.13 -10.48 8.30
CA ASP A 55 5.16 -11.29 7.60
C ASP A 55 3.82 -10.54 7.45
N SER A 56 3.56 -9.51 8.29
CA SER A 56 2.40 -8.60 8.19
C SER A 56 2.55 -7.49 7.14
N ALA A 57 3.54 -7.61 6.25
CA ALA A 57 3.77 -6.62 5.20
C ALA A 57 2.54 -6.46 4.29
N VAL A 58 2.06 -5.23 4.16
CA VAL A 58 1.00 -4.89 3.20
C VAL A 58 1.62 -4.71 1.81
N LEU A 59 1.57 -5.77 1.00
CA LEU A 59 2.15 -5.82 -0.33
C LEU A 59 1.28 -5.06 -1.34
N ASN A 60 1.57 -3.78 -1.59
CA ASN A 60 0.85 -2.94 -2.56
C ASN A 60 1.73 -2.43 -3.71
N THR A 61 3.01 -2.83 -3.73
CA THR A 61 3.99 -2.41 -4.72
C THR A 61 5.06 -3.48 -4.87
N ILE A 62 5.63 -3.62 -6.06
CA ILE A 62 6.78 -4.49 -6.30
C ILE A 62 7.99 -3.59 -6.46
N TRP A 63 8.95 -3.74 -5.54
CA TRP A 63 10.16 -2.92 -5.50
C TRP A 63 11.34 -3.65 -6.13
N PHE A 64 12.13 -2.89 -6.90
CA PHE A 64 13.33 -3.34 -7.58
C PHE A 64 14.46 -2.39 -7.23
N ASP A 65 15.59 -2.95 -6.79
CA ASP A 65 16.82 -2.20 -6.54
C ASP A 65 17.89 -2.60 -7.57
N PHE A 66 18.27 -1.66 -8.43
CA PHE A 66 19.29 -1.86 -9.44
C PHE A 66 20.59 -1.19 -9.00
N ASP A 67 21.55 -1.96 -8.51
CA ASP A 67 22.84 -1.47 -8.01
C ASP A 67 24.02 -2.15 -8.72
N ASP A 68 25.08 -1.39 -8.98
CA ASP A 68 26.35 -1.89 -9.50
C ASP A 68 27.48 -1.09 -8.84
N GLU A 69 28.46 -1.80 -8.26
CA GLU A 69 29.53 -1.18 -7.49
C GLU A 69 30.42 -0.24 -8.33
N LYS A 70 30.44 -0.40 -9.65
CA LYS A 70 31.41 0.25 -10.56
C LYS A 70 30.75 1.09 -11.64
N ASP A 71 29.60 0.68 -12.15
CA ASP A 71 29.05 1.25 -13.39
C ASP A 71 27.52 1.40 -13.36
N VAL A 72 27.08 2.60 -12.96
CA VAL A 72 25.67 3.00 -12.94
C VAL A 72 25.00 2.95 -14.32
N LYS A 73 25.78 2.99 -15.42
CA LYS A 73 25.24 2.86 -16.78
C LYS A 73 24.62 1.49 -17.00
N LYS A 74 25.18 0.43 -16.40
CA LYS A 74 24.57 -0.91 -16.45
C LYS A 74 23.22 -0.93 -15.77
N CYS A 75 23.10 -0.28 -14.61
CA CYS A 75 21.83 -0.13 -13.90
C CYS A 75 20.79 0.58 -14.77
N LEU A 76 21.16 1.70 -15.40
CA LEU A 76 20.29 2.41 -16.33
C LEU A 76 19.88 1.53 -17.53
N MET A 77 20.80 0.74 -18.08
CA MET A 77 20.51 -0.18 -19.19
C MET A 77 19.53 -1.29 -18.80
N ASP A 78 19.63 -1.84 -17.59
CA ASP A 78 18.71 -2.87 -17.09
C ASP A 78 17.33 -2.27 -16.78
N VAL A 79 17.25 -1.08 -16.18
CA VAL A 79 15.99 -0.34 -16.00
C VAL A 79 15.32 -0.10 -17.36
N ARG A 80 16.05 0.42 -18.35
CA ARG A 80 15.53 0.64 -19.72
C ARG A 80 15.08 -0.65 -20.39
N ARG A 81 15.83 -1.74 -20.21
CA ARG A 81 15.47 -3.05 -20.75
C ARG A 81 14.16 -3.53 -20.15
N PHE A 82 14.03 -3.43 -18.83
CA PHE A 82 12.82 -3.83 -18.14
C PHE A 82 11.61 -2.99 -18.55
N ILE A 83 11.77 -1.68 -18.67
CA ILE A 83 10.71 -0.79 -19.19
C ILE A 83 10.27 -1.22 -20.59
N ARG A 84 11.21 -1.46 -21.51
CA ARG A 84 10.88 -1.82 -22.90
C ARG A 84 10.25 -3.20 -23.04
N GLN A 85 10.72 -4.18 -22.26
CA GLN A 85 10.34 -5.58 -22.43
C GLN A 85 9.18 -6.02 -21.53
N TYR A 86 8.99 -5.36 -20.39
CA TYR A 86 7.93 -5.68 -19.44
C TYR A 86 6.93 -4.55 -19.28
N CYS A 87 7.37 -3.34 -18.91
CA CYS A 87 6.43 -2.29 -18.53
C CYS A 87 5.61 -1.77 -19.72
N LYS A 88 6.27 -1.36 -20.81
CA LYS A 88 5.62 -0.76 -21.98
C LYS A 88 4.63 -1.71 -22.67
N PRO A 89 4.96 -2.99 -22.97
CA PRO A 89 4.00 -3.92 -23.55
C PRO A 89 2.76 -4.14 -22.69
N ASN A 90 2.91 -4.01 -21.37
CA ASN A 90 1.82 -4.18 -20.41
C ASN A 90 1.15 -2.88 -19.98
N GLY A 91 1.49 -1.74 -20.59
CA GLY A 91 0.94 -0.44 -20.19
C GLY A 91 1.17 -0.10 -18.72
N ILE A 92 2.29 -0.54 -18.16
CA ILE A 92 2.70 -0.25 -16.77
C ILE A 92 3.59 0.99 -16.80
N ILE A 93 3.30 1.96 -15.92
CA ILE A 93 4.13 3.14 -15.71
C ILE A 93 4.81 2.99 -14.33
N PRO A 94 6.08 2.58 -14.27
CA PRO A 94 6.78 2.43 -13.00
C PRO A 94 7.19 3.80 -12.42
N ARG A 95 7.31 3.88 -11.08
CA ARG A 95 8.02 4.99 -10.43
C ARG A 95 9.50 4.66 -10.39
N ILE A 96 10.34 5.56 -10.87
CA ILE A 96 11.78 5.34 -10.97
C ILE A 96 12.49 6.43 -10.19
N TYR A 97 13.57 6.09 -9.51
CA TYR A 97 14.37 7.05 -8.78
C TYR A 97 15.86 6.77 -8.99
N LEU A 98 16.64 7.82 -9.21
CA LEU A 98 18.08 7.74 -8.97
C LEU A 98 18.28 7.77 -7.45
N THR A 99 19.05 6.83 -6.90
CA THR A 99 19.28 6.77 -5.44
C THR A 99 20.33 7.78 -4.94
N GLY A 100 20.94 8.53 -5.85
CA GLY A 100 22.09 9.40 -5.62
C GLY A 100 23.43 8.67 -5.39
N GLY A 101 23.38 7.36 -5.11
CA GLY A 101 24.53 6.46 -5.10
C GLY A 101 24.88 5.96 -6.50
N LYS A 102 25.12 4.66 -6.66
CA LYS A 102 25.48 4.01 -7.95
C LYS A 102 24.35 3.16 -8.54
N GLY A 103 23.10 3.53 -8.28
CA GLY A 103 21.97 2.69 -8.66
C GLY A 103 20.64 3.42 -8.78
N PHE A 104 19.65 2.67 -9.27
CA PHE A 104 18.27 3.11 -9.45
C PHE A 104 17.35 2.22 -8.62
N GLN A 105 16.37 2.82 -7.98
CA GLN A 105 15.26 2.09 -7.38
C GLN A 105 14.01 2.28 -8.23
N MET A 106 13.17 1.26 -8.31
CA MET A 106 11.96 1.32 -9.12
C MET A 106 10.81 0.58 -8.42
N ASN A 107 9.62 1.16 -8.49
CA ASN A 107 8.39 0.58 -7.96
C ASN A 107 7.41 0.32 -9.12
N ILE A 108 6.75 -0.83 -9.09
CA ILE A 108 5.52 -1.08 -9.83
C ILE A 108 4.38 -1.13 -8.82
N ASP A 109 3.54 -0.09 -8.81
CA ASP A 109 2.44 0.00 -7.87
C ASP A 109 1.26 -0.85 -8.34
N LEU A 110 0.78 -1.71 -7.45
CA LEU A 110 -0.32 -2.63 -7.73
C LEU A 110 -1.65 -1.88 -7.60
N TYR A 111 -2.68 -2.41 -8.27
CA TYR A 111 -4.02 -1.80 -8.21
C TYR A 111 -4.59 -1.77 -6.78
N SER A 112 -4.38 -2.84 -6.03
CA SER A 112 -4.67 -2.95 -4.60
C SER A 112 -3.54 -3.69 -3.89
N HIS A 113 -3.65 -3.83 -2.57
CA HIS A 113 -2.79 -4.74 -1.84
C HIS A 113 -3.09 -6.19 -2.24
N VAL A 114 -2.09 -7.06 -2.08
CA VAL A 114 -2.20 -8.50 -2.32
C VAL A 114 -2.58 -9.18 -1.01
N ASP A 115 -3.82 -9.67 -0.96
CA ASP A 115 -4.36 -10.40 0.18
C ASP A 115 -3.95 -11.87 0.13
N LEU A 116 -2.85 -12.17 0.82
CA LEU A 116 -2.28 -13.51 0.94
C LEU A 116 -2.03 -13.83 2.41
N SER A 117 -1.96 -15.12 2.72
CA SER A 117 -1.41 -15.54 4.01
C SER A 117 0.02 -15.00 4.22
N ASP A 118 0.31 -14.62 5.46
CA ASP A 118 1.58 -14.04 5.88
C ASP A 118 2.77 -14.97 5.58
N THR A 119 2.56 -16.28 5.61
CA THR A 119 3.57 -17.30 5.26
C THR A 119 3.90 -17.32 3.76
N LEU A 120 2.98 -16.91 2.89
CA LEU A 120 3.17 -16.94 1.44
C LEU A 120 3.78 -15.68 0.86
N LYS A 121 3.40 -14.51 1.39
CA LYS A 121 3.79 -13.20 0.83
C LYS A 121 5.27 -13.10 0.52
N ARG A 122 6.11 -13.49 1.50
CA ARG A 122 7.58 -13.43 1.40
C ARG A 122 8.11 -14.30 0.28
N ASP A 123 7.67 -15.56 0.24
CA ASP A 123 8.17 -16.55 -0.69
C ASP A 123 7.70 -16.26 -2.12
N MET A 124 6.42 -15.92 -2.29
CA MET A 124 5.86 -15.57 -3.60
C MET A 124 6.49 -14.30 -4.17
N LEU A 125 6.70 -13.26 -3.36
CA LEU A 125 7.41 -12.05 -3.81
C LEU A 125 8.86 -12.36 -4.19
N ARG A 126 9.58 -13.15 -3.39
CA ARG A 126 10.96 -13.56 -3.69
C ARG A 126 11.05 -14.37 -4.99
N ASN A 127 10.16 -15.34 -5.17
CA ASN A 127 10.10 -16.19 -6.36
C ASN A 127 9.79 -15.35 -7.59
N TYR A 128 8.80 -14.45 -7.50
CA TYR A 128 8.44 -13.55 -8.59
C TYR A 128 9.58 -12.61 -8.98
N LEU A 129 10.27 -11.99 -8.02
CA LEU A 129 11.42 -11.15 -8.32
C LEU A 129 12.56 -11.95 -8.97
N THR A 130 12.77 -13.20 -8.54
CA THR A 130 13.74 -14.13 -9.15
C THR A 130 13.36 -14.49 -10.58
N PHE A 131 12.09 -14.81 -10.82
CA PHE A 131 11.53 -15.05 -12.15
C PHE A 131 11.73 -13.84 -13.07
N ILE A 132 11.37 -12.65 -12.61
CA ILE A 132 11.55 -11.39 -13.35
C ILE A 132 13.04 -11.14 -13.66
N LYS A 133 13.92 -11.30 -12.67
CA LYS A 133 15.37 -11.16 -12.83
C LYS A 133 15.89 -12.06 -13.95
N ASN A 134 15.50 -13.33 -13.93
CA ASN A 134 15.96 -14.34 -14.89
C ASN A 134 15.36 -14.11 -16.29
N LYS A 135 14.04 -13.92 -16.37
CA LYS A 135 13.29 -13.73 -17.62
C LYS A 135 13.79 -12.53 -18.42
N TYR A 136 14.06 -11.42 -17.75
CA TYR A 136 14.50 -10.18 -18.40
C TYR A 136 16.02 -9.95 -18.32
N LYS A 137 16.77 -10.93 -17.79
CA LYS A 137 18.23 -10.92 -17.64
C LYS A 137 18.73 -9.65 -16.94
N LEU A 138 18.10 -9.27 -15.82
CA LEU A 138 18.40 -8.07 -15.05
C LEU A 138 19.61 -8.33 -14.14
N LYS A 139 20.81 -8.05 -14.65
CA LYS A 139 22.08 -8.37 -13.99
C LYS A 139 22.35 -7.51 -12.77
N THR A 140 21.93 -6.24 -12.80
CA THR A 140 22.15 -5.30 -11.69
C THR A 140 21.01 -5.31 -10.67
N LEU A 141 19.96 -6.13 -10.87
CA LEU A 141 18.91 -6.29 -9.86
C LEU A 141 19.50 -7.02 -8.65
N ASP A 142 19.62 -6.29 -7.55
CA ASP A 142 20.35 -6.73 -6.37
C ASP A 142 19.73 -8.01 -5.77
N GLN A 143 20.60 -8.97 -5.43
CA GLN A 143 20.17 -10.19 -4.79
C GLN A 143 19.69 -9.95 -3.35
N ALA A 144 20.24 -8.94 -2.65
CA ALA A 144 19.75 -8.60 -1.31
C ALA A 144 18.32 -8.05 -1.34
N CYS A 145 17.95 -7.28 -2.36
CA CYS A 145 16.56 -6.87 -2.63
C CYS A 145 15.62 -8.09 -2.74
N ILE A 146 16.03 -9.13 -3.48
CA ILE A 146 15.26 -10.36 -3.65
C ILE A 146 15.13 -11.14 -2.34
N ASN A 147 16.25 -11.33 -1.64
CA ASN A 147 16.30 -12.15 -0.44
C ASN A 147 15.57 -11.52 0.75
N ASN A 148 15.66 -10.19 0.89
CA ASN A 148 14.97 -9.46 1.95
C ASN A 148 13.47 -9.29 1.67
N SER A 149 13.06 -9.27 0.40
CA SER A 149 11.69 -9.16 -0.10
C SER A 149 10.81 -8.18 0.69
N VAL A 150 10.00 -8.67 1.63
CA VAL A 150 9.08 -7.89 2.46
C VAL A 150 9.78 -7.02 3.53
N ALA A 151 11.05 -7.32 3.84
CA ALA A 151 11.86 -6.61 4.81
C ALA A 151 12.84 -5.61 4.16
N CYS A 152 12.55 -5.13 2.94
CA CYS A 152 13.41 -4.19 2.23
C CYS A 152 13.30 -2.75 2.76
N LEU A 153 14.42 -2.02 2.68
CA LEU A 153 14.50 -0.57 2.86
C LEU A 153 14.77 0.07 1.50
N ARG A 154 14.04 1.14 1.19
CA ARG A 154 14.30 1.98 0.03
C ARG A 154 14.75 3.36 0.47
N ARG A 155 15.54 4.02 -0.38
CA ARG A 155 15.97 5.39 -0.08
C ARG A 155 14.81 6.34 -0.23
N ILE A 156 14.69 7.28 0.70
CA ILE A 156 13.61 8.25 0.66
C ILE A 156 13.92 9.30 -0.43
N PRO A 157 12.97 9.59 -1.35
CA PRO A 157 13.13 10.67 -2.33
C PRO A 157 13.43 12.01 -1.66
N ASN A 158 14.09 12.91 -2.40
CA ASN A 158 14.50 14.23 -1.94
C ASN A 158 15.36 14.21 -0.67
N THR A 159 16.19 13.18 -0.51
CA THR A 159 17.26 13.13 0.52
C THR A 159 18.63 13.09 -0.13
N GLN A 160 19.63 13.66 0.55
CA GLN A 160 21.01 13.70 0.07
C GLN A 160 21.68 12.33 0.16
N TYR A 161 22.51 12.02 -0.82
CA TYR A 161 23.41 10.88 -0.76
C TYR A 161 24.67 11.23 0.04
N ILE A 162 24.86 10.48 1.12
CA ILE A 162 26.04 10.53 1.97
C ILE A 162 27.00 9.42 1.54
N SER A 163 28.21 9.80 1.16
CA SER A 163 29.24 8.87 0.71
C SER A 163 29.52 7.81 1.77
N LYS A 164 29.51 6.53 1.37
CA LYS A 164 29.87 5.43 2.28
C LYS A 164 31.34 5.50 2.72
N ILE A 165 32.21 6.13 1.92
CA ILE A 165 33.66 6.25 2.15
C ILE A 165 33.96 7.47 3.00
N THR A 166 33.62 8.67 2.53
CA THR A 166 33.99 9.93 3.21
C THR A 166 33.04 10.29 4.35
N LYS A 167 31.84 9.68 4.39
CA LYS A 167 30.75 10.01 5.33
C LYS A 167 30.22 11.43 5.20
N GLU A 168 30.49 12.09 4.08
CA GLU A 168 30.05 13.45 3.78
C GLU A 168 28.99 13.45 2.66
N PRO A 169 28.14 14.49 2.60
CA PRO A 169 27.27 14.72 1.46
C PRO A 169 28.05 14.83 0.15
N THR A 170 27.54 14.19 -0.89
CA THR A 170 28.13 14.25 -2.23
C THR A 170 27.58 15.39 -3.09
N GLY A 171 26.55 16.09 -2.61
CA GLY A 171 25.77 17.05 -3.40
C GLY A 171 24.72 16.40 -4.32
N ILE A 172 24.70 15.07 -4.43
CA ILE A 172 23.70 14.34 -5.21
C ILE A 172 22.52 13.95 -4.33
N TRP A 173 21.31 14.11 -4.85
CA TRP A 173 20.04 13.82 -4.21
C TRP A 173 19.39 12.57 -4.80
N CYS A 174 18.61 11.87 -3.97
CA CYS A 174 17.71 10.83 -4.44
C CYS A 174 16.52 11.47 -5.12
N ILE A 175 16.45 11.45 -6.45
CA ILE A 175 15.40 12.15 -7.21
C ILE A 175 14.48 11.17 -7.92
N GLN A 176 13.20 11.52 -8.03
CA GLN A 176 12.24 10.80 -8.85
C GLN A 176 12.39 11.20 -10.33
N LEU A 177 12.32 10.22 -11.21
CA LEU A 177 12.44 10.36 -12.65
C LEU A 177 11.19 9.82 -13.35
N THR A 178 10.77 10.52 -14.39
CA THR A 178 9.79 10.06 -15.36
C THR A 178 10.37 8.94 -16.22
N VAL A 179 9.49 8.12 -16.80
CA VAL A 179 9.89 7.11 -17.79
C VAL A 179 10.62 7.76 -18.96
N ASP A 180 10.19 8.93 -19.41
CA ASP A 180 10.78 9.63 -20.54
C ASP A 180 12.21 10.12 -20.26
N GLU A 181 12.46 10.74 -19.10
CA GLU A 181 13.80 11.12 -18.65
C GLU A 181 14.72 9.89 -18.62
N VAL A 182 14.28 8.80 -17.99
CA VAL A 182 15.05 7.55 -17.91
C VAL A 182 15.33 6.96 -19.28
N MET A 183 14.39 7.04 -20.22
CA MET A 183 14.55 6.45 -21.55
C MET A 183 15.43 7.28 -22.50
N LYS A 184 15.49 8.60 -22.33
CA LYS A 184 16.14 9.53 -23.26
C LYS A 184 17.49 10.06 -22.77
N MET A 185 17.65 10.31 -21.47
CA MET A 185 18.82 11.00 -20.93
C MET A 185 20.03 10.09 -20.70
N SER A 186 21.23 10.61 -20.87
CA SER A 186 22.48 10.00 -20.42
C SER A 186 22.56 9.92 -18.89
N VAL A 187 23.53 9.18 -18.37
CA VAL A 187 23.78 9.11 -16.93
C VAL A 187 24.15 10.50 -16.42
N GLU A 188 25.02 11.19 -17.14
CA GLU A 188 25.55 12.51 -16.82
C GLU A 188 24.43 13.55 -16.69
N GLU A 189 23.48 13.55 -17.62
CA GLU A 189 22.29 14.41 -17.57
C GLU A 189 21.42 14.10 -16.34
N ILE A 190 21.17 12.82 -16.04
CA ILE A 190 20.39 12.41 -14.87
C ILE A 190 21.07 12.84 -13.56
N TYR A 191 22.40 12.72 -13.46
CA TYR A 191 23.14 13.21 -12.29
C TYR A 191 23.14 14.74 -12.21
N GLY A 192 23.17 15.44 -13.34
CA GLY A 192 23.01 16.90 -13.40
C GLY A 192 21.67 17.34 -12.79
N MET A 193 20.59 16.61 -13.07
CA MET A 193 19.28 16.86 -12.44
C MET A 193 19.29 16.58 -10.94
N ALA A 194 20.08 15.59 -10.52
CA ALA A 194 20.17 15.16 -9.13
C ALA A 194 21.07 16.05 -8.26
N MET A 195 21.63 17.15 -8.79
CA MET A 195 22.38 18.13 -7.99
C MET A 195 21.48 18.94 -7.03
N GLY A 196 20.15 18.78 -7.13
CA GLY A 196 19.19 19.35 -6.20
C GLY A 196 17.97 18.44 -6.01
N PRO A 197 17.11 18.74 -5.02
CA PRO A 197 15.85 18.02 -4.83
C PRO A 197 14.85 18.36 -5.94
N ARG A 198 13.92 17.44 -6.20
CA ARG A 198 12.76 17.70 -7.07
C ARG A 198 11.73 18.51 -6.27
N LYS A 199 11.14 19.52 -6.91
CA LYS A 199 10.09 20.36 -6.30
C LYS A 199 8.71 19.71 -6.35
N GLU A 200 8.49 18.86 -7.35
CA GLU A 200 7.21 18.23 -7.62
C GLU A 200 7.39 16.71 -7.57
N ASP A 201 6.47 16.06 -6.87
CA ASP A 201 6.36 14.61 -6.86
C ASP A 201 5.65 14.14 -8.13
N ILE A 202 6.16 13.07 -8.72
CA ILE A 202 5.50 12.42 -9.86
C ILE A 202 4.51 11.41 -9.28
N GLU A 203 3.23 11.59 -9.61
CA GLU A 203 2.15 10.74 -9.13
C GLU A 203 2.38 9.25 -9.45
N SER A 204 1.99 8.39 -8.50
CA SER A 204 2.03 6.94 -8.71
C SER A 204 0.91 6.49 -9.64
N ASN A 205 1.22 5.62 -10.59
CA ASN A 205 0.22 4.96 -11.43
C ASN A 205 0.02 3.50 -10.98
N LYS A 206 -1.17 3.20 -10.45
CA LYS A 206 -1.52 1.84 -10.02
C LYS A 206 -1.92 0.98 -11.22
N SER A 207 -1.33 -0.20 -11.35
CA SER A 207 -1.54 -1.07 -12.50
C SER A 207 -2.36 -2.33 -12.18
N LYS A 208 -3.55 -2.44 -12.81
CA LYS A 208 -4.37 -3.67 -12.81
C LYS A 208 -3.64 -4.83 -13.51
N LYS A 209 -2.92 -4.54 -14.59
CA LYS A 209 -2.18 -5.55 -15.37
C LYS A 209 -0.99 -6.10 -14.59
N ALA A 210 -0.21 -5.24 -13.91
CA ALA A 210 0.87 -5.71 -13.05
C ALA A 210 0.35 -6.57 -11.89
N PHE A 211 -0.76 -6.15 -11.27
CA PHE A 211 -1.38 -6.92 -10.20
C PHE A 211 -1.86 -8.28 -10.70
N ARG A 212 -2.54 -8.31 -11.85
CA ARG A 212 -2.98 -9.55 -12.48
C ARG A 212 -1.81 -10.49 -12.79
N HIS A 213 -0.75 -10.00 -13.44
CA HIS A 213 0.43 -10.80 -13.77
C HIS A 213 1.12 -11.40 -12.55
N PHE A 214 1.17 -10.64 -11.44
CA PHE A 214 1.74 -11.16 -10.20
C PHE A 214 0.87 -12.28 -9.62
N VAL A 215 -0.46 -12.14 -9.65
CA VAL A 215 -1.39 -13.16 -9.18
C VAL A 215 -1.39 -14.41 -10.07
N GLU A 216 -1.38 -14.25 -11.38
CA GLU A 216 -1.28 -15.37 -12.34
C GLU A 216 0.03 -16.13 -12.16
N TYR A 217 1.15 -15.44 -11.94
CA TYR A 217 2.41 -16.11 -11.61
C TYR A 217 2.30 -16.97 -10.35
N MET A 218 1.64 -16.47 -9.30
CA MET A 218 1.44 -17.27 -8.08
C MET A 218 0.53 -18.48 -8.32
N CYS A 219 -0.50 -18.33 -9.15
CA CYS A 219 -1.31 -19.46 -9.56
C CYS A 219 -0.47 -20.51 -10.30
N ASP A 220 0.38 -20.09 -11.24
CA ASP A 220 1.27 -20.98 -12.00
C ASP A 220 2.24 -21.73 -11.07
N GLU A 221 2.86 -21.04 -10.10
CA GLU A 221 3.79 -21.66 -9.13
C GLU A 221 3.11 -22.66 -8.18
N LEU A 222 1.79 -22.55 -7.99
CA LEU A 222 0.99 -23.41 -7.11
C LEU A 222 0.13 -24.41 -7.89
N ASP A 223 0.35 -24.55 -9.19
CA ASP A 223 -0.43 -25.40 -10.10
C ASP A 223 -1.96 -25.13 -10.06
N ILE A 224 -2.35 -23.89 -9.74
CA ILE A 224 -3.76 -23.46 -9.70
C ILE A 224 -4.19 -23.06 -11.11
N GLN A 225 -5.18 -23.77 -11.65
CA GLN A 225 -5.74 -23.44 -12.96
C GLN A 225 -6.41 -22.06 -12.95
N HIS A 226 -5.99 -21.19 -13.87
CA HIS A 226 -6.55 -19.85 -14.00
C HIS A 226 -6.87 -19.45 -15.44
N THR A 227 -7.87 -18.57 -15.59
CA THR A 227 -8.25 -17.98 -16.88
C THR A 227 -8.49 -16.48 -16.75
N VAL A 228 -8.42 -15.76 -17.86
CA VAL A 228 -8.63 -14.30 -17.93
C VAL A 228 -10.01 -13.83 -17.43
N SER A 229 -11.01 -14.72 -17.37
CA SER A 229 -12.37 -14.39 -16.93
C SER A 229 -12.56 -14.47 -15.40
N GLN A 230 -11.68 -15.18 -14.69
CA GLN A 230 -11.74 -15.25 -13.23
C GLN A 230 -11.30 -13.92 -12.62
N SER A 231 -11.93 -13.50 -11.53
CA SER A 231 -11.55 -12.27 -10.83
C SER A 231 -10.25 -12.46 -10.05
N ILE A 232 -9.52 -11.37 -9.79
CA ILE A 232 -8.31 -11.43 -8.94
C ILE A 232 -8.66 -11.89 -7.52
N ALA A 233 -9.78 -11.44 -6.96
CA ALA A 233 -10.24 -11.87 -5.65
C ALA A 233 -10.44 -13.40 -5.58
N TYR A 234 -11.12 -13.97 -6.58
CA TYR A 234 -11.30 -15.41 -6.68
C TYR A 234 -9.96 -16.17 -6.74
N LEU A 235 -8.99 -15.66 -7.50
CA LEU A 235 -7.67 -16.29 -7.61
C LEU A 235 -6.90 -16.24 -6.29
N LEU A 236 -6.94 -15.11 -5.58
CA LEU A 236 -6.33 -14.98 -4.26
C LEU A 236 -6.97 -15.91 -3.23
N ASP A 237 -8.30 -16.04 -3.24
CA ASP A 237 -9.02 -17.01 -2.40
C ASP A 237 -8.52 -18.44 -2.69
N LYS A 238 -8.38 -18.80 -3.97
CA LYS A 238 -7.85 -20.13 -4.36
C LYS A 238 -6.40 -20.36 -3.95
N ILE A 239 -5.56 -19.34 -4.02
CA ILE A 239 -4.18 -19.40 -3.55
C ILE A 239 -4.14 -19.66 -2.03
N ASN A 240 -4.97 -18.94 -1.27
CA ASN A 240 -5.04 -19.10 0.18
C ASN A 240 -5.61 -20.47 0.60
N ASP A 241 -6.61 -21.00 -0.12
CA ASP A 241 -7.21 -22.32 0.13
C ASP A 241 -6.24 -23.50 -0.08
N ASN A 242 -5.26 -23.36 -0.98
CA ASN A 242 -4.35 -24.46 -1.37
C ASN A 242 -3.40 -24.90 -0.24
N ILE A 243 -3.08 -24.00 0.71
CA ILE A 243 -1.93 -24.18 1.61
C ILE A 243 -2.30 -24.54 3.06
N SER A 244 -3.59 -24.45 3.47
CA SER A 244 -4.04 -25.06 4.72
C SER A 244 -5.58 -25.11 4.86
N PRO A 245 -6.18 -26.18 5.40
CA PRO A 245 -7.61 -26.26 5.72
C PRO A 245 -7.96 -25.53 7.03
N THR A 246 -6.99 -24.99 7.77
CA THR A 246 -7.29 -24.01 8.81
C THR A 246 -7.94 -22.83 8.11
N LYS A 247 -9.26 -22.67 8.33
CA LYS A 247 -10.00 -21.44 8.05
C LYS A 247 -9.27 -20.29 8.73
N HIS A 248 -8.30 -19.73 8.02
CA HIS A 248 -7.73 -18.46 8.37
C HIS A 248 -8.82 -17.44 8.07
N SER A 249 -9.02 -16.54 9.03
CA SER A 249 -9.70 -15.29 8.80
C SER A 249 -9.15 -14.72 7.51
N SER A 250 -9.93 -14.76 6.44
CA SER A 250 -9.74 -13.90 5.28
C SER A 250 -9.35 -12.55 5.83
N ILE A 251 -8.17 -12.04 5.49
CA ILE A 251 -7.84 -10.64 5.72
C ILE A 251 -8.72 -9.91 4.72
N LYS A 252 -10.01 -9.77 5.06
CA LYS A 252 -10.98 -8.98 4.31
C LYS A 252 -10.32 -7.62 4.15
N ASN A 253 -9.89 -7.30 2.93
CA ASN A 253 -9.42 -5.98 2.47
C ASN A 253 -9.12 -5.04 3.65
N ASP A 254 -7.87 -4.76 4.02
CA ASP A 254 -7.50 -3.99 5.23
C ASP A 254 -7.99 -2.51 5.32
N TYR A 255 -9.04 -2.15 4.59
CA TYR A 255 -9.91 -0.99 4.78
C TYR A 255 -11.40 -1.35 4.99
N ILE A 256 -11.72 -2.63 5.09
CA ILE A 256 -13.05 -3.22 5.30
C ILE A 256 -13.01 -3.95 6.63
N MET A 257 -12.95 -3.17 7.70
CA MET A 257 -13.22 -3.72 9.01
C MET A 257 -14.70 -4.11 9.06
N PRO A 258 -15.12 -5.29 9.54
CA PRO A 258 -16.55 -5.58 9.68
C PRO A 258 -17.21 -4.55 10.62
N PRO A 259 -18.50 -4.21 10.44
CA PRO A 259 -19.17 -3.33 11.38
C PRO A 259 -19.15 -3.94 12.78
N ARG A 260 -18.83 -3.12 13.80
CA ARG A 260 -18.85 -3.57 15.19
C ARG A 260 -20.27 -4.00 15.58
N LYS A 261 -20.36 -5.02 16.44
CA LYS A 261 -21.65 -5.57 16.90
C LYS A 261 -22.58 -4.49 17.47
N CYS A 262 -22.04 -3.56 18.28
CA CYS A 262 -22.80 -2.46 18.84
C CYS A 262 -23.38 -1.50 17.78
N ILE A 263 -22.74 -1.38 16.61
CA ILE A 263 -23.26 -0.57 15.50
C ILE A 263 -24.34 -1.33 14.74
N ILE A 264 -24.21 -2.65 14.58
CA ILE A 264 -25.29 -3.48 14.05
C ILE A 264 -26.53 -3.40 14.94
N GLU A 265 -26.35 -3.55 16.26
CA GLU A 265 -27.44 -3.41 17.24
C GLU A 265 -28.08 -2.01 17.18
N LEU A 266 -27.28 -0.95 16.97
CA LEU A 266 -27.79 0.41 16.76
C LEU A 266 -28.61 0.55 15.47
N ILE A 267 -28.15 -0.06 14.36
CA ILE A 267 -28.88 -0.06 13.08
C ILE A 267 -30.22 -0.78 13.25
N GLU A 268 -30.22 -1.98 13.82
CA GLU A 268 -31.42 -2.76 14.08
C GLU A 268 -32.41 -1.98 14.95
N HIS A 269 -31.93 -1.38 16.05
CA HIS A 269 -32.75 -0.54 16.91
C HIS A 269 -33.34 0.68 16.18
N ASN A 270 -32.58 1.33 15.31
CA ASN A 270 -33.04 2.49 14.54
C ASN A 270 -34.05 2.11 13.45
N ILE A 271 -33.92 0.93 12.84
CA ILE A 271 -34.91 0.38 11.91
C ILE A 271 -36.22 0.11 12.66
N GLU A 272 -36.16 -0.54 13.82
CA GLU A 272 -37.34 -0.80 14.66
C GLU A 272 -38.05 0.49 15.09
N ARG A 273 -37.27 1.54 15.38
CA ARG A 273 -37.78 2.85 15.80
C ARG A 273 -38.29 3.71 14.65
N GLY A 274 -37.88 3.42 13.40
CA GLY A 274 -38.21 4.21 12.22
C GLY A 274 -37.54 5.60 12.18
N HIS A 275 -36.51 5.83 12.99
CA HIS A 275 -35.74 7.08 12.97
C HIS A 275 -34.36 6.93 13.62
N SER A 276 -33.44 7.80 13.22
CA SER A 276 -32.08 7.91 13.75
C SER A 276 -31.64 9.37 13.89
N SER A 277 -30.87 9.68 14.93
CA SER A 277 -30.27 11.00 15.13
C SER A 277 -29.11 11.25 14.17
N HIS A 278 -28.79 12.53 13.97
CA HIS A 278 -27.70 12.92 13.07
C HIS A 278 -26.34 12.32 13.49
N GLU A 279 -26.06 12.24 14.79
CA GLU A 279 -24.79 11.65 15.28
C GLU A 279 -24.77 10.12 15.16
N GLU A 280 -25.90 9.44 15.39
CA GLU A 280 -26.02 7.99 15.13
C GLU A 280 -25.78 7.68 13.65
N ASN A 281 -26.31 8.50 12.74
CA ASN A 281 -26.08 8.35 11.31
C ASN A 281 -24.63 8.56 10.89
N LYS A 282 -23.92 9.51 11.52
CA LYS A 282 -22.48 9.69 11.26
C LYS A 282 -21.71 8.44 11.63
N ILE A 283 -22.02 7.86 12.79
CA ILE A 283 -21.38 6.64 13.27
C ILE A 283 -21.67 5.48 12.34
N ILE A 284 -22.93 5.26 11.98
CA ILE A 284 -23.36 4.22 11.05
C ILE A 284 -22.67 4.41 9.70
N GLY A 285 -22.76 5.61 9.12
CA GLY A 285 -22.16 5.93 7.82
C GLY A 285 -20.65 5.70 7.80
N MET A 286 -19.92 6.19 8.81
CA MET A 286 -18.48 5.93 8.91
C MET A 286 -18.17 4.46 9.10
N GLU A 287 -18.93 3.73 9.92
CA GLU A 287 -18.70 2.31 10.17
C GLU A 287 -18.88 1.49 8.88
N LEU A 288 -19.95 1.76 8.11
CA LEU A 288 -20.26 1.08 6.86
C LEU A 288 -19.27 1.42 5.75
N ILE A 289 -18.85 2.69 5.62
CA ILE A 289 -17.79 3.09 4.68
C ILE A 289 -16.48 2.36 5.01
N ASN A 290 -16.08 2.34 6.29
CA ASN A 290 -14.91 1.62 6.78
C ASN A 290 -15.10 0.09 6.77
N ALA A 291 -16.31 -0.39 6.48
CA ALA A 291 -16.62 -1.79 6.23
C ALA A 291 -16.77 -2.09 4.74
N GLY A 292 -16.42 -1.16 3.86
CA GLY A 292 -16.46 -1.32 2.41
C GLY A 292 -17.85 -1.61 1.84
N TYR A 293 -18.91 -1.23 2.55
CA TYR A 293 -20.27 -1.37 2.04
C TYR A 293 -20.43 -0.53 0.76
N SER A 294 -21.11 -1.09 -0.23
CA SER A 294 -21.37 -0.37 -1.49
C SER A 294 -22.35 0.79 -1.25
N ASN A 295 -22.44 1.73 -2.20
CA ASN A 295 -23.45 2.79 -2.12
C ASN A 295 -24.86 2.21 -1.97
N ARG A 296 -25.11 1.07 -2.63
CA ARG A 296 -26.38 0.36 -2.59
C ARG A 296 -26.67 -0.26 -1.23
N ASP A 297 -25.67 -0.85 -0.58
CA ASP A 297 -25.84 -1.42 0.76
C ASP A 297 -26.06 -0.30 1.80
N ILE A 298 -25.31 0.80 1.69
CA ILE A 298 -25.49 1.98 2.55
C ILE A 298 -26.87 2.60 2.34
N HIS A 299 -27.29 2.75 1.08
CA HIS A 299 -28.62 3.23 0.72
C HIS A 299 -29.70 2.36 1.37
N PHE A 300 -29.62 1.04 1.19
CA PHE A 300 -30.60 0.11 1.74
C PHE A 300 -30.74 0.23 3.27
N ILE A 301 -29.62 0.40 3.98
CA ILE A 301 -29.65 0.56 5.44
C ILE A 301 -30.35 1.87 5.84
N PHE A 302 -29.99 3.00 5.24
CA PHE A 302 -30.63 4.28 5.59
C PHE A 302 -32.08 4.36 5.13
N GLU A 303 -32.40 3.82 3.95
CA GLU A 303 -33.78 3.65 3.50
C GLU A 303 -34.58 2.79 4.49
N SER A 304 -34.01 1.71 5.02
CA SER A 304 -34.67 0.86 6.02
C SER A 304 -34.89 1.57 7.36
N ILE A 305 -34.00 2.49 7.75
CA ILE A 305 -34.14 3.27 9.00
C ILE A 305 -35.29 4.28 8.90
N TYR A 306 -35.41 4.97 7.75
CA TYR A 306 -36.38 6.06 7.58
C TYR A 306 -37.69 5.63 6.93
N ASN A 307 -37.67 4.56 6.13
CA ASN A 307 -38.80 4.05 5.35
C ASN A 307 -39.50 5.15 4.53
N GLU A 308 -38.73 6.08 3.99
CA GLU A 308 -39.16 7.24 3.20
C GLU A 308 -38.29 7.36 1.93
N PRO A 309 -38.74 8.07 0.87
CA PRO A 309 -37.90 8.37 -0.27
C PRO A 309 -36.63 9.14 0.14
N GLY A 310 -35.53 8.92 -0.58
CA GLY A 310 -34.24 9.61 -0.36
C GLY A 310 -34.33 11.11 -0.66
N GLY A 311 -34.89 11.87 0.28
CA GLY A 311 -35.03 13.33 0.24
C GLY A 311 -33.84 14.09 0.82
N ASP A 312 -34.07 15.31 1.31
CA ASP A 312 -33.06 16.29 1.74
C ASP A 312 -32.19 15.88 2.95
N TRP A 313 -32.37 14.68 3.50
CA TRP A 313 -31.62 14.19 4.67
C TRP A 313 -30.13 13.97 4.41
N GLY A 314 -29.74 13.78 3.14
CA GLY A 314 -28.33 13.75 2.71
C GLY A 314 -27.58 12.43 2.91
N TRP A 315 -28.20 11.40 3.49
CA TRP A 315 -27.58 10.10 3.76
C TRP A 315 -27.68 9.11 2.59
N TYR A 316 -28.78 9.16 1.83
CA TYR A 316 -29.06 8.36 0.65
C TYR A 316 -29.86 9.20 -0.37
N THR A 317 -29.96 8.74 -1.61
CA THR A 317 -30.70 9.42 -2.70
C THR A 317 -31.74 8.46 -3.27
N GLU A 318 -32.72 8.93 -4.06
CA GLU A 318 -33.65 8.03 -4.78
C GLU A 318 -32.96 7.03 -5.72
N ASN A 319 -31.72 7.29 -6.14
CA ASN A 319 -30.94 6.34 -6.91
C ASN A 319 -30.11 5.45 -5.97
N PRO A 320 -30.39 4.13 -5.87
CA PRO A 320 -29.70 3.23 -4.96
C PRO A 320 -28.21 3.05 -5.29
N ASP A 321 -27.76 3.34 -6.51
CA ASP A 321 -26.35 3.24 -6.88
C ASP A 321 -25.55 4.51 -6.50
N LYS A 322 -26.24 5.58 -6.06
CA LYS A 322 -25.62 6.84 -5.62
C LYS A 322 -25.74 7.03 -4.11
N ALA A 323 -24.61 7.35 -3.49
CA ALA A 323 -24.57 7.73 -2.09
C ALA A 323 -25.20 9.13 -1.89
N GLY A 324 -25.76 9.38 -0.70
CA GLY A 324 -26.14 10.74 -0.32
C GLY A 324 -24.91 11.64 -0.17
N HIS A 325 -25.07 12.95 -0.36
CA HIS A 325 -23.96 13.91 -0.35
C HIS A 325 -23.17 13.92 0.97
N ILE A 326 -23.78 13.55 2.11
CA ILE A 326 -23.06 13.43 3.39
C ILE A 326 -22.12 12.22 3.36
N ILE A 327 -22.56 11.09 2.79
CA ILE A 327 -21.75 9.88 2.64
C ILE A 327 -20.60 10.12 1.66
N GLU A 328 -20.84 10.84 0.57
CA GLU A 328 -19.77 11.26 -0.36
C GLU A 328 -18.73 12.15 0.33
N ASN A 329 -19.17 13.17 1.06
CA ASN A 329 -18.29 14.03 1.85
C ASN A 329 -17.49 13.25 2.91
N MET A 330 -18.07 12.20 3.50
CA MET A 330 -17.36 11.33 4.46
C MET A 330 -16.28 10.48 3.78
N LYS A 331 -16.54 9.98 2.58
CA LYS A 331 -15.56 9.23 1.77
C LYS A 331 -14.37 10.10 1.37
N GLU A 332 -14.62 11.34 0.95
CA GLU A 332 -13.56 12.28 0.57
C GLU A 332 -12.65 12.67 1.73
N LYS A 333 -13.21 12.79 2.94
CA LYS A 333 -12.45 13.16 4.15
C LYS A 333 -11.65 12.02 4.76
N ALA A 334 -11.69 10.81 4.18
CA ALA A 334 -10.99 9.61 4.67
C ALA A 334 -11.13 9.41 6.19
N LEU A 335 -12.34 9.61 6.72
CA LEU A 335 -12.57 9.63 8.17
C LEU A 335 -12.45 8.23 8.77
N ASN A 336 -11.59 8.11 9.78
CA ASN A 336 -11.47 6.90 10.59
C ASN A 336 -12.76 6.66 11.40
N ARG A 337 -12.98 5.39 11.78
CA ARG A 337 -14.04 5.01 12.73
C ARG A 337 -13.99 5.83 14.01
N TYR A 338 -15.15 6.06 14.61
CA TYR A 338 -15.22 6.57 15.98
C TYR A 338 -14.52 5.62 16.95
N SER A 339 -13.73 6.18 17.86
CA SER A 339 -13.01 5.43 18.90
C SER A 339 -14.00 4.71 19.84
N LYS A 340 -13.54 3.62 20.46
CA LYS A 340 -14.34 2.87 21.44
C LYS A 340 -14.83 3.77 22.58
N ASP A 341 -13.94 4.58 23.15
CA ASP A 341 -14.27 5.53 24.23
C ASP A 341 -15.38 6.50 23.83
N LYS A 342 -15.38 6.94 22.56
CA LYS A 342 -16.43 7.84 22.07
C LYS A 342 -17.77 7.12 21.94
N LEU A 343 -17.78 5.87 21.50
CA LEU A 343 -19.01 5.06 21.46
C LEU A 343 -19.54 4.75 22.86
N ILE A 344 -18.65 4.54 23.84
CA ILE A 344 -19.01 4.37 25.25
C ILE A 344 -19.63 5.66 25.80
N GLN A 345 -18.99 6.81 25.57
CA GLN A 345 -19.52 8.12 25.99
C GLN A 345 -20.94 8.38 25.43
N MET A 346 -21.23 7.84 24.25
CA MET A 346 -22.52 7.98 23.57
C MET A 346 -23.54 6.90 23.95
N ASN A 347 -23.22 6.01 24.90
CA ASN A 347 -24.04 4.85 25.29
C ASN A 347 -24.37 3.89 24.13
N ILE A 348 -23.53 3.86 23.09
CA ILE A 348 -23.68 2.96 21.93
C ILE A 348 -22.90 1.66 22.16
N CYS A 349 -21.67 1.73 22.70
CA CYS A 349 -20.91 0.54 23.11
C CYS A 349 -20.89 0.44 24.65
N LYS A 350 -21.02 -0.77 25.21
CA LYS A 350 -20.84 -1.00 26.65
C LYS A 350 -19.35 -1.09 27.00
N ASP A 351 -18.95 -0.74 28.22
CA ASP A 351 -17.55 -0.77 28.68
C ASP A 351 -16.86 -2.12 28.45
N ASN A 352 -17.61 -3.22 28.61
CA ASN A 352 -17.13 -4.60 28.43
C ASN A 352 -17.46 -5.19 27.05
N CYS A 353 -17.85 -4.37 26.07
CA CYS A 353 -18.13 -4.90 24.75
C CYS A 353 -16.83 -5.42 24.11
N PRO A 354 -16.85 -6.58 23.44
CA PRO A 354 -15.74 -7.09 22.65
C PRO A 354 -15.51 -6.31 21.33
N CYS A 355 -16.18 -5.14 21.19
CA CYS A 355 -15.78 -4.05 20.31
C CYS A 355 -14.43 -3.45 20.80
#